data_AF-A0A9P8MZJ2-F1
#
_entry.id   AF-A0A9P8MZJ2-F1
#
_cell.length_a   1.000
_cell.length_b   1.000
_cell.length_c   1.000
_cell.angle_alpha   90.00
_cell.angle_beta   90.00
_cell.angle_gamma   90.00
#
_symmetry.space_group_name_H-M   'P 1'
#
loop_
_entity.id
_entity.type
_entity.pdbx_description
1 polymer ?
#
loop_
_entity_poly.entity_id
_entity_poly.type
_entity_poly.pdbx_seq_one_letter_code
_entity_poly.pdbx_strand_id
1 'polypeptide(L)'
;MPHISKYTENQLQEALVAIKNGMPQLCASRKWGIPRTTLQSRLKGALPMKEAKEAYQRLSQEQEKHLCDWVLAQAALGLPPTHHQLKEFAGRILIAGGDPRPLGINWVSGFLARNPEVSTIKGKALESARVNGASVARIKERF
;
A
#
# COMPACT_ATOMS: atom_id res chain seq x y z
N MET A 1 -15.83 6.01 2.13
CA MET A 1 -16.07 4.61 1.69
C MET A 1 -15.06 4.28 0.60
N PRO A 2 -14.20 3.27 0.73
CA PRO A 2 -13.29 2.87 -0.34
C PRO A 2 -14.12 2.31 -1.51
N HIS A 3 -13.94 2.89 -2.70
CA HIS A 3 -14.58 2.39 -3.92
C HIS A 3 -13.85 1.12 -4.37
N ILE A 4 -14.39 -0.05 -4.01
CA ILE A 4 -13.88 -1.34 -4.48
C ILE A 4 -14.17 -1.42 -5.98
N SER A 5 -13.12 -1.32 -6.79
CA SER A 5 -13.24 -1.50 -8.24
C SER A 5 -13.84 -2.88 -8.52
N LYS A 6 -14.91 -2.94 -9.33
CA LYS A 6 -15.62 -4.18 -9.67
C LYS A 6 -14.82 -5.13 -10.57
N TYR A 7 -13.64 -4.71 -11.03
CA TYR A 7 -12.77 -5.45 -11.94
C TYR A 7 -11.31 -5.30 -11.51
N THR A 8 -10.51 -6.32 -11.84
CA THR A 8 -9.06 -6.34 -11.60
C THR A 8 -8.28 -5.77 -12.80
N GLU A 9 -7.03 -5.36 -12.57
CA GLU A 9 -6.15 -4.87 -13.65
C GLU A 9 -5.86 -5.99 -14.68
N ASN A 10 -5.78 -7.25 -14.24
CA ASN A 10 -5.59 -8.39 -15.14
C ASN A 10 -6.79 -8.55 -16.10
N GLN A 11 -8.02 -8.50 -15.57
CA GLN A 11 -9.24 -8.55 -16.40
C GLN A 11 -9.31 -7.38 -17.38
N LEU A 12 -8.83 -6.20 -16.97
CA LEU A 12 -8.73 -5.04 -17.85
C LEU A 12 -7.75 -5.28 -19.00
N GLN A 13 -6.58 -5.85 -18.70
CA GLN A 13 -5.57 -6.15 -19.70
C GLN A 13 -6.04 -7.22 -20.69
N GLU A 14 -6.68 -8.28 -20.21
CA GLU A 14 -7.30 -9.31 -21.06
C GLU A 14 -8.37 -8.72 -21.99
N ALA A 15 -9.24 -7.85 -21.44
CA ALA A 15 -10.26 -7.17 -22.23
C ALA A 15 -9.64 -6.28 -23.32
N LEU A 16 -8.55 -5.58 -23.03
CA LEU A 16 -7.82 -4.75 -24.01
C LEU A 16 -7.18 -5.60 -25.11
N VAL A 17 -6.58 -6.74 -24.77
CA VAL A 17 -6.02 -7.68 -25.74
C VAL A 17 -7.12 -8.23 -26.65
N ALA A 18 -8.26 -8.63 -26.08
CA ALA A 18 -9.40 -9.10 -26.87
C ALA A 18 -9.93 -8.02 -27.83
N ILE A 19 -9.98 -6.76 -27.40
CA ILE A 19 -10.38 -5.65 -28.27
C ILE A 19 -9.38 -5.43 -29.41
N LYS A 20 -8.07 -5.48 -29.11
CA LYS A 20 -7.02 -5.40 -30.14
C LYS A 20 -7.10 -6.56 -31.15
N ASN A 21 -7.53 -7.74 -30.70
CA ASN A 21 -7.76 -8.92 -31.53
C ASN A 21 -9.11 -8.90 -32.28
N GLY A 22 -9.82 -7.77 -32.29
CA GLY A 22 -11.04 -7.56 -33.08
C GLY A 22 -12.35 -7.69 -32.31
N MET A 23 -12.33 -7.91 -30.99
CA MET A 23 -13.56 -7.93 -30.20
C MET A 23 -14.15 -6.51 -30.05
N PRO A 24 -15.46 -6.30 -30.28
CA PRO A 24 -16.09 -5.01 -30.02
C PRO A 24 -16.00 -4.62 -28.54
N GLN A 25 -15.75 -3.34 -28.25
CA GLN A 25 -15.64 -2.81 -26.88
C GLN A 25 -16.88 -3.12 -26.01
N LEU A 26 -18.07 -3.14 -26.62
CA LEU A 26 -19.31 -3.45 -25.92
C LEU A 26 -19.35 -4.91 -25.44
N CYS A 27 -18.88 -5.84 -26.27
CA CYS A 27 -18.77 -7.25 -25.91
C CYS A 27 -17.75 -7.45 -24.78
N ALA A 28 -16.60 -6.78 -24.87
CA ALA A 28 -15.59 -6.82 -23.81
C ALA A 28 -16.11 -6.21 -22.50
N SER A 29 -16.80 -5.07 -22.57
CA SER A 29 -17.42 -4.44 -21.39
C SER A 29 -18.38 -5.38 -20.67
N ARG A 30 -19.23 -6.09 -21.41
CA ARG A 30 -20.18 -7.07 -20.83
C ARG A 30 -19.49 -8.32 -20.30
N LYS A 31 -18.51 -8.86 -21.04
CA LYS A 31 -17.81 -10.10 -20.68
C LYS A 31 -16.99 -9.97 -19.40
N TRP A 32 -16.28 -8.84 -19.23
CA TRP A 32 -15.44 -8.61 -18.06
C TRP A 32 -16.06 -7.66 -17.01
N GLY A 33 -17.28 -7.17 -17.23
CA GLY A 33 -17.97 -6.25 -16.32
C GLY A 33 -17.31 -4.88 -16.19
N ILE A 34 -16.49 -4.49 -17.17
CA ILE A 34 -15.69 -3.25 -17.14
C ILE A 34 -16.48 -2.14 -17.85
N PRO A 35 -16.65 -0.96 -17.25
CA PRO A 35 -17.28 0.17 -17.94
C PRO A 35 -16.58 0.49 -19.26
N ARG A 36 -17.37 0.69 -20.32
CA ARG A 36 -16.84 1.04 -21.65
C ARG A 36 -15.96 2.30 -21.63
N THR A 37 -16.31 3.27 -20.79
CA THR A 37 -15.51 4.49 -20.59
C THR A 37 -14.10 4.18 -20.09
N THR A 38 -13.95 3.22 -19.17
CA THR A 38 -12.64 2.75 -18.71
C THR A 38 -11.83 2.13 -19.84
N LEU A 39 -12.42 1.20 -20.60
CA LEU A 39 -11.76 0.54 -21.73
C LEU A 39 -11.33 1.57 -22.79
N GLN A 40 -12.19 2.53 -23.10
CA GLN A 40 -11.90 3.61 -24.03
C GLN A 40 -10.75 4.50 -23.54
N SER A 41 -10.76 4.91 -22.27
CA SER A 41 -9.67 5.71 -21.69
C SER A 41 -8.34 4.97 -21.74
N ARG A 42 -8.32 3.66 -21.43
CA ARG A 42 -7.10 2.85 -21.53
C ARG A 42 -6.59 2.71 -22.96
N LEU A 43 -7.48 2.54 -23.95
CA LEU A 43 -7.10 2.52 -25.36
C LEU A 43 -6.52 3.86 -25.84
N LYS A 44 -6.93 4.98 -25.22
CA LYS A 44 -6.37 6.31 -25.45
C LYS A 44 -5.04 6.55 -24.71
N GLY A 45 -4.52 5.56 -23.99
CA GLY A 45 -3.23 5.65 -23.29
C GLY A 45 -3.32 6.16 -21.85
N ALA A 46 -4.51 6.16 -21.22
CA ALA A 46 -4.61 6.48 -19.79
C ALA A 46 -3.85 5.43 -18.96
N LEU A 47 -2.97 5.90 -18.07
CA LEU A 47 -2.22 5.04 -17.16
C LEU A 47 -3.12 4.41 -16.09
N PRO A 48 -2.74 3.25 -15.54
CA PRO A 48 -3.33 2.73 -14.32
C PRO A 48 -3.31 3.76 -13.20
N MET A 49 -4.35 3.75 -12.36
CA MET A 49 -4.44 4.70 -11.25
C MET A 49 -3.24 4.62 -10.31
N LYS A 50 -2.64 3.43 -10.15
CA LYS A 50 -1.43 3.23 -9.32
C LYS A 50 -0.23 3.98 -9.91
N GLU A 51 0.06 3.79 -11.19
CA GLU A 51 1.14 4.46 -11.91
C GLU A 51 0.89 5.97 -12.02
N ALA A 52 -0.34 6.37 -12.32
CA ALA A 52 -0.71 7.79 -12.34
C ALA A 52 -0.49 8.47 -10.98
N LYS A 53 -0.74 7.74 -9.87
CA LYS A 53 -0.50 8.25 -8.50
C LYS A 53 0.97 8.21 -8.09
N GLU A 54 1.79 7.39 -8.73
CA GLU A 54 3.23 7.31 -8.49
C GLU A 54 3.89 8.66 -8.73
N ALA A 55 3.56 9.34 -9.83
CA ALA A 55 4.09 10.66 -10.15
C ALA A 55 3.78 11.74 -9.10
N TYR A 56 2.77 11.53 -8.25
CA TYR A 56 2.41 12.44 -7.16
C TYR A 56 3.00 12.03 -5.80
N GLN A 57 3.71 10.89 -5.74
CA GLN A 57 4.43 10.48 -4.56
C GLN A 57 5.79 11.18 -4.50
N ARG A 58 6.21 11.57 -3.28
CA ARG A 58 7.50 12.23 -3.07
C ARG A 58 8.67 11.25 -2.97
N LEU A 59 8.41 10.04 -2.48
CA LEU A 59 9.36 8.94 -2.54
C LEU A 59 9.13 8.16 -3.83
N SER A 60 10.21 7.71 -4.47
CA SER A 60 10.11 6.74 -5.55
C SER A 60 9.60 5.39 -5.04
N GLN A 61 9.07 4.55 -5.94
CA GLN A 61 8.63 3.21 -5.58
C GLN A 61 9.77 2.37 -4.95
N GLU A 62 10.99 2.53 -5.43
CA GLU A 62 12.17 1.85 -4.88
C GLU A 62 12.50 2.33 -3.46
N GLN A 63 12.46 3.65 -3.22
CA GLN A 63 12.64 4.21 -1.88
C GLN A 63 11.54 3.75 -0.92
N GLU A 64 10.29 3.72 -1.39
CA GLU A 64 9.16 3.22 -0.60
C GLU A 64 9.32 1.74 -0.26
N LYS A 65 9.80 0.93 -1.21
CA LYS A 65 10.10 -0.50 -1.01
C LYS A 65 11.21 -0.72 0.02
N HIS A 66 12.34 -0.02 -0.09
CA HIS A 66 13.42 -0.11 0.91
C HIS A 66 12.94 0.31 2.30
N LEU A 67 12.05 1.31 2.38
CA LEU A 67 11.45 1.71 3.64
C LEU A 67 10.54 0.61 4.22
N CYS A 68 9.74 -0.05 3.38
CA CYS A 68 8.96 -1.22 3.80
C CYS A 68 9.85 -2.34 4.32
N ASP A 69 10.87 -2.74 3.56
CA ASP A 69 11.81 -3.80 3.95
C ASP A 69 12.50 -3.49 5.29
N TRP A 70 12.89 -2.24 5.51
CA TRP A 70 13.42 -1.80 6.80
C TRP A 70 12.41 -1.95 7.93
N VAL A 71 11.14 -1.56 7.75
CA VAL A 71 10.10 -1.74 8.78
C VAL A 71 9.86 -3.23 9.06
N LEU A 72 9.82 -4.07 8.02
CA LEU A 72 9.66 -5.52 8.16
C LEU A 72 10.83 -6.13 8.95
N ALA A 73 12.07 -5.73 8.64
CA ALA A 73 13.26 -6.20 9.35
C ALA A 73 13.24 -5.80 10.84
N GLN A 74 12.90 -4.55 11.14
CA GLN A 74 12.78 -4.07 12.52
C GLN A 74 11.69 -4.82 13.31
N ALA A 75 10.56 -5.11 12.66
CA ALA A 75 9.50 -5.92 13.25
C ALA A 75 9.92 -7.37 13.50
N ALA A 76 10.69 -7.97 12.59
CA ALA A 76 11.24 -9.32 12.79
C ALA A 76 12.22 -9.38 13.96
N LEU A 77 12.92 -8.28 14.26
CA LEU A 77 13.76 -8.11 15.45
C LEU A 77 12.97 -7.81 16.73
N GLY A 78 11.63 -7.75 16.67
CA GLY A 78 10.77 -7.43 17.82
C GLY A 78 10.73 -5.95 18.18
N LEU A 79 11.29 -5.08 17.33
CA LEU A 79 11.41 -3.63 17.56
C LEU A 79 10.69 -2.84 16.45
N PRO A 80 9.37 -3.00 16.25
CA PRO A 80 8.67 -2.33 15.16
C PRO A 80 8.76 -0.80 15.33
N PRO A 81 9.15 -0.06 14.27
CA PRO A 81 9.33 1.38 14.36
C PRO A 81 8.01 2.11 14.57
N THR A 82 8.06 3.18 15.34
CA THR A 82 6.91 4.07 15.58
C THR A 82 6.58 4.90 14.33
N HIS A 83 5.35 5.46 14.27
CA HIS A 83 4.98 6.37 13.18
C HIS A 83 5.91 7.59 13.08
N HIS A 84 6.41 8.08 14.21
CA HIS A 84 7.37 9.19 14.25
C HIS A 84 8.68 8.79 13.58
N GLN A 85 9.29 7.68 14.03
CA GLN A 85 10.54 7.17 13.46
C GLN A 85 10.42 6.87 11.97
N LEU A 86 9.30 6.29 11.55
CA LEU A 86 9.01 6.04 10.14
C LEU A 86 8.98 7.34 9.32
N LYS A 87 8.32 8.38 9.84
CA LYS A 87 8.25 9.70 9.19
C LYS A 87 9.61 10.39 9.15
N GLU A 88 10.39 10.31 10.22
CA GLU A 88 11.75 10.86 10.28
C GLU A 88 12.66 10.19 9.26
N PHE A 89 12.63 8.85 9.19
CA PHE A 89 13.49 8.11 8.27
C PHE A 89 13.11 8.38 6.81
N ALA A 90 11.81 8.42 6.50
CA ALA A 90 11.33 8.86 5.19
C ALA A 90 11.76 10.30 4.85
N GLY A 91 11.75 11.20 5.83
CA GLY A 91 12.27 12.56 5.67
C GLY A 91 13.76 12.59 5.35
N ARG A 92 14.57 11.75 6.00
CA ARG A 92 16.01 11.62 5.72
C ARG A 92 16.27 11.12 4.30
N ILE A 93 15.50 10.16 3.82
CA ILE A 93 15.58 9.67 2.43
C ILE A 93 15.30 10.81 1.44
N LEU A 94 14.28 11.64 1.70
CA LEU A 94 13.96 12.79 0.85
C LEU A 94 15.07 13.83 0.83
N ILE A 95 15.61 14.18 2.02
CA ILE A 95 16.72 15.13 2.13
C ILE A 95 17.94 14.62 1.36
N ALA A 96 18.28 13.34 1.49
CA ALA A 96 19.36 12.71 0.75
C ALA A 96 19.12 12.70 -0.78
N GLY A 97 17.85 12.60 -1.19
CA GLY A 97 17.42 12.73 -2.59
C GLY A 97 17.29 14.17 -3.11
N GLY A 98 17.65 15.17 -2.31
CA GLY A 98 17.59 16.59 -2.71
C GLY A 98 16.25 17.28 -2.49
N ASP A 99 15.30 16.67 -1.78
CA ASP A 99 14.02 17.28 -1.40
C ASP A 99 13.96 17.55 0.12
N PRO A 100 14.26 18.78 0.57
CA PRO A 100 14.28 19.11 2.00
C PRO A 100 12.89 19.37 2.61
N ARG A 101 11.81 19.33 1.82
CA ARG A 101 10.48 19.73 2.33
C ARG A 101 9.98 18.71 3.35
N PRO A 102 9.35 19.14 4.45
CA PRO A 102 8.82 18.21 5.45
C PRO A 102 7.68 17.36 4.88
N LEU A 103 7.56 16.13 5.38
CA LEU A 103 6.44 15.25 5.05
C LEU A 103 5.14 15.73 5.72
N GLY A 104 4.02 15.63 4.99
CA GLY A 104 2.70 16.00 5.51
C GLY A 104 2.27 15.14 6.72
N ILE A 105 1.32 15.65 7.51
CA ILE A 105 0.80 14.96 8.70
C ILE A 105 0.17 13.59 8.37
N ASN A 106 -0.52 13.50 7.23
CA ASN A 106 -1.21 12.28 6.79
C ASN A 106 -0.32 11.30 6.01
N TRP A 107 0.98 11.61 5.83
CA TRP A 107 1.85 10.82 4.98
C TRP A 107 1.99 9.38 5.48
N VAL A 108 2.16 9.17 6.79
CA VAL A 108 2.28 7.83 7.39
C VAL A 108 1.02 6.99 7.19
N SER A 109 -0.16 7.59 7.37
CA SER A 109 -1.44 6.91 7.10
C SER A 109 -1.54 6.49 5.63
N GLY A 110 -1.15 7.39 4.71
CA GLY A 110 -1.09 7.09 3.28
C GLY A 110 -0.09 5.96 2.96
N PHE A 111 1.09 5.97 3.57
CA PHE A 111 2.09 4.93 3.42
C PHE A 111 1.57 3.56 3.87
N LEU A 112 0.94 3.47 5.04
CA LEU A 112 0.36 2.22 5.54
C LEU A 112 -0.82 1.73 4.69
N ALA A 113 -1.60 2.64 4.11
CA ALA A 113 -2.69 2.29 3.21
C ALA A 113 -2.19 1.74 1.86
N ARG A 114 -0.98 2.12 1.43
CA ARG A 114 -0.34 1.60 0.22
C ARG A 114 0.41 0.28 0.45
N ASN A 115 0.94 0.09 1.66
CA ASN A 115 1.79 -1.04 2.04
C ASN A 115 1.12 -1.87 3.15
N PRO A 116 0.09 -2.68 2.82
CA PRO A 116 -0.69 -3.41 3.81
C PRO A 116 0.13 -4.43 4.60
N GLU A 117 1.18 -5.01 4.02
CA GLU A 117 2.10 -5.93 4.71
C GLU A 117 2.76 -5.30 5.95
N VAL A 118 3.08 -4.00 5.89
CA VAL A 118 3.61 -3.25 7.03
C VAL A 118 2.52 -2.92 8.04
N SER A 119 1.30 -2.66 7.57
CA SER A 119 0.15 -2.35 8.43
C SER A 119 -0.25 -3.53 9.32
N THR A 120 -0.27 -4.76 8.77
CA THR A 120 -0.64 -5.98 9.49
C THR A 120 0.28 -6.30 10.67
N ILE A 121 1.54 -5.88 10.62
CA ILE A 121 2.52 -6.10 11.69
C ILE A 121 2.14 -5.36 12.98
N LYS A 122 1.52 -4.17 12.87
CA LYS A 122 1.03 -3.46 14.05
C LYS A 122 -0.06 -4.25 14.78
N GLY A 123 -0.91 -4.96 14.05
CA GLY A 123 -1.91 -5.85 14.64
C GLY A 123 -1.26 -6.95 15.48
N LYS A 124 -0.30 -7.67 14.90
CA LYS A 124 0.42 -8.77 15.58
C LYS A 124 1.30 -8.31 16.75
N ALA A 125 1.98 -7.16 16.63
CA ALA A 125 2.79 -6.61 17.70
C ALA A 125 1.93 -6.12 18.89
N LEU A 126 0.78 -5.51 18.60
CA LEU A 126 -0.19 -5.10 19.62
C LEU A 126 -0.84 -6.31 20.31
N GLU A 127 -1.16 -7.37 19.57
CA GLU A 127 -1.67 -8.62 20.13
C GLU A 127 -0.62 -9.36 20.96
N SER A 128 0.63 -9.44 20.50
CA SER A 128 1.74 -10.04 21.27
C SER A 128 1.97 -9.30 22.59
N ALA A 129 1.93 -7.96 22.60
CA ALA A 129 2.01 -7.17 23.82
C ALA A 129 0.84 -7.42 24.79
N ARG A 130 -0.37 -7.69 24.29
CA ARG A 130 -1.54 -8.06 25.12
C ARG A 130 -1.39 -9.43 25.77
N VAL A 131 -0.89 -10.42 25.03
CA VAL A 131 -0.68 -11.79 25.56
C VAL A 131 0.39 -11.80 26.66
N ASN A 132 1.47 -11.03 26.49
CA ASN A 132 2.52 -10.91 27.50
C ASN A 132 2.06 -10.14 28.75
N GLY A 133 1.19 -9.13 28.60
CA GLY A 133 0.61 -8.39 29.74
C GLY A 133 -0.35 -9.21 30.58
N ALA A 134 -1.05 -10.19 30.00
CA ALA A 134 -1.99 -11.06 30.71
C ALA A 134 -1.31 -12.18 31.52
N SER A 135 -0.02 -12.43 31.28
CA SER A 135 0.69 -13.58 31.87
C SER A 135 1.41 -13.28 33.19
N VAL A 136 1.51 -12.00 33.60
CA VAL A 136 2.24 -11.59 34.81
C VAL A 136 1.33 -11.51 36.07
N ALA A 137 0.02 -11.66 35.93
CA ALA A 137 -0.94 -11.40 37.01
C ALA A 137 -1.49 -12.65 37.75
N ARG A 138 -0.80 -13.80 37.76
CA ARG A 138 -1.26 -15.00 38.50
C ARG A 138 -0.15 -15.84 39.14
N ILE A 139 0.77 -15.24 39.90
CA ILE A 139 1.52 -15.99 40.93
C ILE A 139 1.76 -15.09 42.15
N LYS A 140 0.73 -14.88 42.96
CA LYS A 140 0.86 -14.57 44.39
C LYS A 140 -0.36 -15.10 45.13
N GLU A 141 -0.36 -16.40 45.43
CA GLU A 141 -1.15 -16.93 46.55
C GLU A 141 -0.69 -18.34 46.92
N ARG A 142 0.28 -18.43 47.84
CA ARG A 142 0.35 -19.43 48.92
C ARG A 142 1.63 -19.18 49.71
N PHE A 143 1.51 -18.54 50.87
CA PHE A 143 2.18 -18.87 52.15
C PHE A 143 1.51 -18.03 53.23
#